data_AF-A0A1X0C389-F1
#
_entry.id   AF-A0A1X0C389-F1
#
_cell.length_a   1.000
_cell.length_b   1.000
_cell.length_c   1.000
_cell.angle_alpha   90.00
_cell.angle_beta   90.00
_cell.angle_gamma   90.00
#
_symmetry.space_group_name_H-M   'P 1'
#
loop_
_entity.id
_entity.type
_entity.pdbx_description
1 polymer ?
#
loop_
_entity_poly.entity_id
_entity_poly.type
_entity_poly.pdbx_seq_one_letter_code
_entity_poly.pdbx_strand_id
1 'polypeptide(L)'
;MAEQDETENEEDRQRFADRVLSFAEDAIYWAIAVVLLGGSAALLVAQVNVLLRLGDAPANTIMLDVLDGLLLIFIFVELLYAVRTSLRSHEIVAEPFLIVGILACIKEIVVLSVEAAKLLSNGPEFARAIVAVGVLGGLVLVLAVAIFVLRAQRRGVSDEAAEMADDN
;
A
#
# COMPACT_ATOMS: atom_id res chain seq x y z
N MET A 1 14.71 -44.33 -26.67
CA MET A 1 15.40 -43.21 -27.35
C MET A 1 14.44 -42.12 -27.83
N ALA A 2 13.10 -42.31 -27.74
CA ALA A 2 12.10 -41.26 -28.03
C ALA A 2 11.63 -40.49 -26.78
N GLU A 3 11.74 -41.06 -25.57
CA GLU A 3 11.34 -40.39 -24.32
C GLU A 3 12.33 -39.32 -23.82
N GLN A 4 13.58 -39.29 -24.30
CA GLN A 4 14.57 -38.28 -23.89
C GLN A 4 14.40 -36.93 -24.61
N ASP A 5 13.79 -36.93 -25.81
CA ASP A 5 13.66 -35.74 -26.67
C ASP A 5 12.43 -34.87 -26.28
N GLU A 6 11.42 -35.47 -25.61
CA GLU A 6 10.25 -34.75 -25.11
C GLU A 6 10.54 -34.03 -23.77
N THR A 7 11.41 -34.58 -22.92
CA THR A 7 11.76 -33.98 -21.63
C THR A 7 12.66 -32.75 -21.75
N GLU A 8 13.58 -32.69 -22.73
CA GLU A 8 14.42 -31.50 -22.95
C GLU A 8 13.62 -30.30 -23.49
N ASN A 9 12.59 -30.55 -24.31
CA ASN A 9 11.76 -29.51 -24.91
C ASN A 9 10.75 -28.87 -23.92
N GLU A 10 10.31 -29.61 -22.91
CA GLU A 10 9.45 -29.09 -21.84
C GLU A 10 10.21 -28.18 -20.86
N GLU A 11 11.45 -28.54 -20.49
CA GLU A 11 12.29 -27.73 -19.62
C GLU A 11 12.70 -26.39 -20.26
N ASP A 12 13.03 -26.40 -21.56
CA ASP A 12 13.39 -25.19 -22.30
C ASP A 12 12.19 -24.25 -22.50
N ARG A 13 10.99 -24.80 -22.70
CA ARG A 13 9.77 -23.99 -22.84
C ARG A 13 9.32 -23.39 -21.51
N GLN A 14 9.49 -24.09 -20.40
CA GLN A 14 9.26 -23.54 -19.05
C GLN A 14 10.26 -22.42 -18.74
N ARG A 15 11.55 -22.60 -19.02
CA ARG A 15 12.58 -21.56 -18.83
C ARG A 15 12.35 -20.33 -19.70
N PHE A 16 11.84 -20.50 -20.91
CA PHE A 16 11.51 -19.37 -21.79
C PHE A 16 10.25 -18.63 -21.33
N ALA A 17 9.22 -19.36 -20.89
CA ALA A 17 8.00 -18.78 -20.33
C ALA A 17 8.30 -17.97 -19.07
N ASP A 18 9.09 -18.51 -18.13
CA ASP A 18 9.50 -17.82 -16.91
C ASP A 18 10.32 -16.56 -17.20
N ARG A 19 11.20 -16.61 -18.22
CA ARG A 19 12.03 -15.45 -18.60
C ARG A 19 11.21 -14.33 -19.24
N VAL A 20 10.23 -14.68 -20.06
CA VAL A 20 9.32 -13.69 -20.66
C VAL A 20 8.37 -13.12 -19.61
N LEU A 21 7.88 -13.94 -18.68
CA LEU A 21 7.06 -13.48 -17.55
C LEU A 21 7.84 -12.51 -16.66
N SER A 22 9.05 -12.87 -16.23
CA SER A 22 9.91 -12.02 -15.40
C SER A 22 10.22 -10.68 -16.08
N PHE A 23 10.50 -10.69 -17.39
CA PHE A 23 10.77 -9.44 -18.11
C PHE A 23 9.51 -8.55 -18.21
N ALA A 24 8.34 -9.14 -18.48
CA ALA A 24 7.09 -8.41 -18.53
C ALA A 24 6.70 -7.83 -17.17
N GLU A 25 6.90 -8.61 -16.10
CA GLU A 25 6.70 -8.23 -14.72
C GLU A 25 7.59 -7.03 -14.33
N ASP A 26 8.90 -7.13 -14.58
CA ASP A 26 9.86 -6.03 -14.35
C ASP A 26 9.51 -4.76 -15.12
N ALA A 27 9.06 -4.89 -16.38
CA ALA A 27 8.66 -3.77 -17.21
C ALA A 27 7.40 -3.06 -16.65
N ILE A 28 6.39 -3.82 -16.22
CA ILE A 28 5.18 -3.28 -15.57
C ILE A 28 5.57 -2.54 -14.30
N TYR A 29 6.47 -3.09 -13.50
CA TYR A 29 6.91 -2.46 -12.27
C TYR A 29 7.69 -1.17 -12.48
N TRP A 30 8.60 -1.15 -13.45
CA TRP A 30 9.28 0.08 -13.83
C TRP A 30 8.30 1.15 -14.31
N ALA A 31 7.29 0.75 -15.09
CA ALA A 31 6.24 1.68 -15.54
C ALA A 31 5.44 2.25 -14.36
N ILE A 32 4.98 1.40 -13.43
CA ILE A 32 4.24 1.83 -12.23
C ILE A 32 5.11 2.78 -11.38
N ALA A 33 6.37 2.41 -11.14
CA ALA A 33 7.29 3.22 -10.34
C ALA A 33 7.52 4.60 -10.97
N VAL A 34 7.72 4.67 -12.29
CA VAL A 34 7.92 5.92 -13.02
C VAL A 34 6.67 6.80 -12.96
N VAL A 35 5.48 6.22 -13.15
CA VAL A 35 4.20 6.97 -13.08
C VAL A 35 3.97 7.52 -11.68
N LEU A 36 4.15 6.70 -10.64
CA LEU A 36 3.96 7.12 -9.25
C LEU A 36 5.00 8.17 -8.82
N LEU A 37 6.27 7.98 -9.19
CA LEU A 37 7.33 8.93 -8.87
C LEU A 37 7.13 10.26 -9.61
N GLY A 38 6.85 10.20 -10.91
CA GLY A 38 6.59 11.37 -11.73
C GLY A 38 5.35 12.14 -11.27
N GLY A 39 4.26 11.44 -10.96
CA GLY A 39 3.03 12.02 -10.43
C GLY A 39 3.24 12.70 -9.08
N SER A 40 3.91 12.03 -8.14
CA SER A 40 4.30 12.64 -6.85
C SER A 40 5.12 13.92 -7.03
N ALA A 41 6.13 13.89 -7.91
CA ALA A 41 6.97 15.06 -8.17
C ALA A 41 6.18 16.21 -8.79
N ALA A 42 5.31 15.93 -9.77
CA ALA A 42 4.47 16.93 -10.40
C ALA A 42 3.51 17.59 -9.41
N LEU A 43 2.85 16.80 -8.57
CA LEU A 43 1.95 17.29 -7.52
C LEU A 43 2.70 18.13 -6.49
N LEU A 44 3.91 17.71 -6.10
CA LEU A 44 4.74 18.48 -5.17
C LEU A 44 5.10 19.85 -5.73
N VAL A 45 5.51 19.92 -7.00
CA VAL A 45 5.78 21.19 -7.68
C VAL A 45 4.52 22.06 -7.76
N ALA A 46 3.36 21.46 -8.07
CA ALA A 46 2.08 22.18 -8.10
C ALA A 46 1.75 22.79 -6.73
N GLN A 47 1.89 22.03 -5.64
CA GLN A 47 1.61 22.50 -4.29
C GLN A 47 2.57 23.59 -3.83
N VAL A 48 3.85 23.50 -4.16
CA VAL A 48 4.82 24.57 -3.89
C VAL A 48 4.42 25.86 -4.62
N ASN A 49 4.00 25.76 -5.88
CA ASN A 49 3.57 26.93 -6.66
C ASN A 49 2.28 27.56 -6.09
N VAL A 50 1.33 26.74 -5.64
CA VAL A 50 0.12 27.21 -4.93
C VAL A 50 0.51 27.96 -3.65
N LEU A 51 1.40 27.38 -2.83
CA LEU A 51 1.85 27.98 -1.58
C LEU A 51 2.53 29.35 -1.81
N LEU A 52 3.38 29.46 -2.83
CA LEU A 52 4.06 30.70 -3.19
C LEU A 52 3.09 31.78 -3.71
N ARG A 53 2.05 31.39 -4.44
CA ARG A 53 1.05 32.33 -4.99
C ARG A 53 0.05 32.81 -3.96
N LEU A 54 -0.28 31.98 -2.98
CA LEU A 54 -1.27 32.27 -1.95
C LEU A 54 -0.65 32.93 -0.69
N GLY A 55 0.63 33.30 -0.68
CA GLY A 55 1.31 33.87 0.49
C GLY A 55 0.60 35.07 1.17
N ASP A 56 -0.26 35.79 0.45
CA ASP A 56 -1.06 36.93 0.97
C ASP A 56 -2.52 36.60 1.31
N ALA A 57 -2.98 35.36 1.11
CA ALA A 57 -4.36 34.94 1.38
C ALA A 57 -4.58 34.55 2.86
N PRO A 58 -5.83 34.52 3.36
CA PRO A 58 -6.12 34.09 4.72
C PRO A 58 -5.67 32.63 4.97
N ALA A 59 -4.87 32.44 6.02
CA ALA A 59 -4.14 31.21 6.34
C ALA A 59 -5.01 29.93 6.41
N ASN A 60 -6.29 30.06 6.77
CA ASN A 60 -7.18 28.92 6.94
C ASN A 60 -7.54 28.25 5.61
N THR A 61 -7.70 29.00 4.52
CA THR A 61 -7.97 28.41 3.18
C THR A 61 -6.70 27.78 2.61
N ILE A 62 -5.56 28.44 2.79
CA ILE A 62 -4.25 27.97 2.31
C ILE A 62 -3.88 26.63 2.94
N MET A 63 -4.03 26.51 4.26
CA MET A 63 -3.68 25.28 4.98
C MET A 63 -4.44 24.06 4.45
N LEU A 64 -5.70 24.25 4.06
CA LEU A 64 -6.59 23.17 3.64
C LEU A 64 -6.33 22.70 2.21
N ASP A 65 -6.08 23.62 1.28
CA ASP A 65 -5.69 23.28 -0.10
C ASP A 65 -4.30 22.65 -0.14
N VAL A 66 -3.39 23.13 0.71
CA VAL A 66 -2.06 22.53 0.87
C VAL A 66 -2.18 21.12 1.42
N LEU A 67 -3.01 20.92 2.46
CA LEU A 67 -3.25 19.60 3.03
C LEU A 67 -3.80 18.64 1.97
N ASP A 68 -4.83 19.01 1.21
CA ASP A 68 -5.43 18.15 0.19
C ASP A 68 -4.39 17.60 -0.81
N GLY A 69 -3.55 18.46 -1.40
CA GLY A 69 -2.52 17.96 -2.31
C GLY A 69 -1.33 17.29 -1.60
N LEU A 70 -1.01 17.63 -0.34
CA LEU A 70 -0.04 16.85 0.44
C LEU A 70 -0.55 15.42 0.71
N LEU A 71 -1.86 15.25 0.91
CA LEU A 71 -2.48 13.96 1.08
C LEU A 71 -2.44 13.15 -0.21
N LEU A 72 -2.72 13.78 -1.35
CA LEU A 72 -2.59 13.14 -2.66
C LEU A 72 -1.14 12.70 -2.92
N ILE A 73 -0.15 13.54 -2.62
CA ILE A 73 1.28 13.17 -2.70
C ILE A 73 1.57 11.96 -1.80
N PHE A 74 1.05 11.96 -0.56
CA PHE A 74 1.23 10.83 0.34
C PHE A 74 0.59 9.55 -0.22
N ILE A 75 -0.54 9.61 -0.93
CA ILE A 75 -1.14 8.42 -1.58
C ILE A 75 -0.14 7.85 -2.60
N PHE A 76 0.44 8.70 -3.46
CA PHE A 76 1.38 8.25 -4.48
C PHE A 76 2.66 7.66 -3.89
N VAL A 77 3.25 8.32 -2.87
CA VAL A 77 4.45 7.82 -2.17
C VAL A 77 4.15 6.48 -1.48
N GLU A 78 2.98 6.34 -0.89
CA GLU A 78 2.58 5.13 -0.19
C GLU A 78 2.31 3.97 -1.14
N LEU A 79 1.66 4.22 -2.28
CA LEU A 79 1.54 3.23 -3.36
C LEU A 79 2.92 2.80 -3.87
N LEU A 80 3.87 3.73 -4.00
CA LEU A 80 5.24 3.41 -4.42
C LEU A 80 5.93 2.51 -3.37
N TYR A 81 5.75 2.80 -2.08
CA TYR A 81 6.26 1.95 -1.00
C TYR A 81 5.63 0.54 -1.03
N ALA A 82 4.30 0.45 -1.19
CA ALA A 82 3.57 -0.80 -1.27
C ALA A 82 4.05 -1.68 -2.45
N VAL A 83 4.17 -1.07 -3.63
CA VAL A 83 4.72 -1.73 -4.82
C VAL A 83 6.14 -2.22 -4.53
N ARG A 84 7.02 -1.35 -4.01
CA ARG A 84 8.40 -1.74 -3.66
C ARG A 84 8.48 -2.87 -2.64
N THR A 85 7.59 -2.91 -1.67
CA THR A 85 7.61 -3.95 -0.63
C THR A 85 7.06 -5.28 -1.15
N SER A 86 6.03 -5.26 -2.01
CA SER A 86 5.51 -6.44 -2.70
C SER A 86 6.61 -7.10 -3.55
N LEU A 87 7.44 -6.27 -4.21
CA LEU A 87 8.56 -6.71 -5.04
C LEU A 87 9.65 -7.47 -4.29
N ARG A 88 9.97 -7.04 -3.07
CA ARG A 88 11.08 -7.64 -2.32
C ARG A 88 10.78 -9.08 -1.88
N SER A 89 9.50 -9.44 -1.78
CA SER A 89 9.12 -10.72 -1.17
C SER A 89 8.98 -11.87 -2.16
N HIS A 90 8.81 -11.64 -3.48
CA HIS A 90 8.55 -12.65 -4.55
C HIS A 90 7.49 -13.74 -4.20
N GLU A 91 6.80 -13.59 -3.09
CA GLU A 91 5.64 -14.32 -2.60
C GLU A 91 4.73 -13.26 -1.98
N ILE A 92 3.43 -13.34 -2.24
CA ILE A 92 2.45 -12.49 -1.55
C ILE A 92 2.32 -13.01 -0.11
N VAL A 93 3.31 -12.67 0.72
CA VAL A 93 3.19 -12.83 2.17
C VAL A 93 2.12 -11.83 2.60
N ALA A 94 0.99 -12.33 3.11
CA ALA A 94 -0.14 -11.48 3.47
C ALA A 94 0.23 -10.40 4.51
N GLU A 95 1.26 -10.64 5.32
CA GLU A 95 1.70 -9.76 6.40
C GLU A 95 2.10 -8.33 5.93
N PRO A 96 3.07 -8.14 5.00
CA PRO A 96 3.40 -6.81 4.48
C PRO A 96 2.20 -6.12 3.77
N PHE A 97 1.33 -6.87 3.10
CA PHE A 97 0.14 -6.29 2.47
C PHE A 97 -0.86 -5.76 3.51
N LEU A 98 -1.11 -6.53 4.58
CA LEU A 98 -1.99 -6.10 5.68
C LEU A 98 -1.42 -4.88 6.42
N ILE A 99 -0.09 -4.80 6.59
CA ILE A 99 0.58 -3.63 7.20
C ILE A 99 0.36 -2.37 6.35
N VAL A 100 0.53 -2.47 5.03
CA VAL A 100 0.24 -1.36 4.11
C VAL A 100 -1.24 -0.97 4.20
N GLY A 101 -2.16 -1.93 4.25
CA GLY A 101 -3.59 -1.66 4.43
C GLY A 101 -3.91 -0.90 5.72
N ILE A 102 -3.26 -1.26 6.84
CA ILE A 102 -3.39 -0.54 8.11
C ILE A 102 -2.86 0.89 7.99
N LEU A 103 -1.69 1.08 7.36
CA LEU A 103 -1.08 2.40 7.18
C LEU A 103 -1.99 3.31 6.35
N ALA A 104 -2.57 2.78 5.27
CA ALA A 104 -3.51 3.50 4.42
C ALA A 104 -4.77 3.92 5.19
N CYS A 105 -5.35 3.02 6.01
CA CYS A 105 -6.52 3.33 6.82
C CYS A 105 -6.22 4.41 7.88
N ILE A 106 -5.08 4.31 8.56
CA ILE A 106 -4.67 5.31 9.57
C ILE A 106 -4.49 6.68 8.93
N LYS A 107 -3.84 6.74 7.77
CA LYS A 107 -3.66 7.99 7.05
C LYS A 107 -5.00 8.60 6.62
N GLU A 108 -5.91 7.80 6.08
CA GLU A 108 -7.25 8.27 5.70
C GLU A 108 -8.04 8.79 6.92
N ILE A 109 -7.92 8.14 8.08
CA ILE A 109 -8.53 8.64 9.33
C ILE A 109 -8.03 10.05 9.66
N VAL A 110 -6.71 10.32 9.55
CA VAL A 110 -6.13 11.64 9.83
C VAL A 110 -6.65 12.68 8.83
N VAL A 111 -6.65 12.35 7.54
CA VAL A 111 -7.20 13.18 6.45
C VAL A 111 -8.64 13.57 6.75
N LEU A 112 -9.49 12.56 6.90
CA LEU A 112 -10.92 12.73 7.02
C LEU A 112 -11.28 13.45 8.32
N SER A 113 -10.49 13.30 9.37
CA SER A 113 -10.65 14.05 10.63
C SER A 113 -10.40 15.55 10.45
N VAL A 114 -9.38 15.93 9.67
CA VAL A 114 -9.10 17.34 9.39
C VAL A 114 -10.17 17.93 8.47
N GLU A 115 -10.65 17.17 7.49
CA GLU A 115 -11.75 17.60 6.63
C GLU A 115 -13.07 17.71 7.40
N ALA A 116 -13.37 16.76 8.29
CA ALA A 116 -14.53 16.78 9.17
C ALA A 116 -14.55 18.04 10.05
N ALA A 117 -13.40 18.49 10.55
CA ALA A 117 -13.32 19.73 11.34
C ALA A 117 -13.82 20.97 10.57
N LYS A 118 -13.76 20.97 9.23
CA LYS A 118 -14.32 22.06 8.39
C LYS A 118 -15.86 22.03 8.35
N LEU A 119 -16.44 20.86 8.54
CA LEU A 119 -17.87 20.60 8.41
C LEU A 119 -18.61 20.79 9.73
N LEU A 120 -17.95 21.30 10.78
CA LEU A 120 -18.55 21.44 12.12
C LEU A 120 -19.84 22.28 12.13
N SER A 121 -19.96 23.24 11.22
CA SER A 121 -21.18 24.04 11.01
C SER A 121 -22.26 23.31 10.20
N ASN A 122 -21.91 22.24 9.48
CA ASN A 122 -22.77 21.42 8.62
C ASN A 122 -23.00 20.03 9.26
N GLY A 123 -23.90 19.99 10.24
CA GLY A 123 -24.17 18.79 11.06
C GLY A 123 -24.32 17.46 10.30
N PRO A 124 -25.10 17.37 9.20
CA PRO A 124 -25.25 16.12 8.44
C PRO A 124 -23.96 15.61 7.79
N GLU A 125 -23.17 16.50 7.20
CA GLU A 125 -21.90 16.15 6.55
C GLU A 125 -20.82 15.82 7.59
N PHE A 126 -20.80 16.54 8.71
CA PHE A 126 -19.95 16.19 9.84
C PHE A 126 -20.25 14.78 10.38
N ALA A 127 -21.52 14.45 10.57
CA ALA A 127 -21.93 13.12 11.04
C ALA A 127 -21.48 12.01 10.07
N ARG A 128 -21.59 12.23 8.75
CA ARG A 128 -21.08 11.29 7.75
C ARG A 128 -19.57 11.11 7.84
N ALA A 129 -18.83 12.20 7.97
CA ALA A 129 -17.37 12.15 8.09
C ALA A 129 -16.94 11.39 9.36
N ILE A 130 -17.60 11.64 10.51
CA ILE A 130 -17.34 10.91 11.75
C ILE A 130 -17.66 9.41 11.63
N VAL A 131 -18.77 9.05 10.96
CA VAL A 131 -19.10 7.64 10.69
C VAL A 131 -18.02 7.01 9.82
N ALA A 132 -17.57 7.68 8.75
CA ALA A 132 -16.51 7.17 7.90
C ALA A 132 -15.18 6.98 8.65
N VAL A 133 -14.80 7.91 9.53
CA VAL A 133 -13.66 7.73 10.45
C VAL A 133 -13.85 6.49 11.33
N GLY A 134 -15.05 6.30 11.89
CA GLY A 134 -15.37 5.12 12.71
C GLY A 134 -15.27 3.81 11.94
N VAL A 135 -15.75 3.78 10.68
CA VAL A 135 -15.67 2.62 9.78
C VAL A 135 -14.22 2.29 9.47
N LEU A 136 -13.39 3.29 9.14
CA LEU A 136 -11.96 3.11 8.91
C LEU A 136 -11.25 2.58 10.17
N GLY A 137 -11.61 3.10 11.35
CA GLY A 137 -11.10 2.59 12.63
C GLY A 137 -11.46 1.12 12.86
N GLY A 138 -12.69 0.73 12.53
CA GLY A 138 -13.13 -0.66 12.53
C GLY A 138 -12.32 -1.54 11.57
N LEU A 139 -12.06 -1.04 10.36
CA LEU A 139 -11.24 -1.75 9.37
C LEU A 139 -9.80 -1.95 9.85
N VAL A 140 -9.18 -0.95 10.50
CA VAL A 140 -7.86 -1.09 11.13
C VAL A 140 -7.85 -2.23 12.15
N LEU A 141 -8.88 -2.33 12.99
CA LEU A 141 -8.99 -3.42 13.97
C LEU A 141 -9.11 -4.78 13.29
N VAL A 142 -9.92 -4.90 12.23
CA VAL A 142 -10.07 -6.14 11.46
C VAL A 142 -8.72 -6.57 10.85
N LEU A 143 -7.99 -5.64 10.24
CA LEU A 143 -6.68 -5.92 9.65
C LEU A 143 -5.65 -6.29 10.72
N ALA A 144 -5.66 -5.61 11.88
CA ALA A 144 -4.77 -5.93 12.99
C ALA A 144 -5.04 -7.34 13.56
N VAL A 145 -6.32 -7.73 13.68
CA VAL A 145 -6.72 -9.09 14.07
C VAL A 145 -6.27 -10.11 13.01
N ALA A 146 -6.41 -9.81 11.72
CA ALA A 146 -5.92 -10.69 10.66
C ALA A 146 -4.41 -10.94 10.75
N ILE A 147 -3.61 -9.89 11.01
CA ILE A 147 -2.16 -10.03 11.26
C ILE A 147 -1.91 -10.88 12.50
N PHE A 148 -2.64 -10.64 13.59
CA PHE A 148 -2.48 -11.40 14.83
C PHE A 148 -2.72 -12.89 14.61
N VAL A 149 -3.78 -13.27 13.89
CA VAL A 149 -4.10 -14.66 13.54
C VAL A 149 -3.00 -15.27 12.67
N LEU A 150 -2.55 -14.56 11.64
CA LEU A 150 -1.50 -15.04 10.75
C LEU A 150 -0.18 -15.29 11.49
N ARG A 151 0.17 -14.41 12.45
CA ARG A 151 1.34 -14.56 13.32
C ARG A 151 1.21 -15.71 14.30
N ALA A 152 0.03 -15.91 14.89
CA ALA A 152 -0.22 -17.02 15.80
C ALA A 152 -0.03 -18.37 15.09
N GLN A 153 -0.50 -18.50 13.85
CA GLN A 153 -0.38 -19.74 13.09
C GLN A 153 1.08 -20.08 12.71
N ARG A 154 1.92 -19.09 12.42
CA ARG A 154 3.37 -19.31 12.19
C ARG A 154 4.12 -19.78 13.43
N ARG A 155 3.73 -19.32 14.62
CA ARG A 155 4.33 -19.77 15.90
C ARG A 155 4.03 -21.24 16.17
N GLY A 156 2.79 -21.69 16.01
CA GLY A 156 2.41 -23.09 16.23
C GLY A 156 3.19 -24.09 15.35
N VAL A 157 3.38 -23.76 14.06
CA VAL A 157 4.18 -24.59 13.14
C VAL A 157 5.66 -24.64 13.52
N SER A 158 6.19 -23.56 14.11
CA SER A 158 7.61 -23.49 14.51
C SER A 158 7.88 -24.28 15.79
N ASP A 159 6.91 -24.31 16.70
CA ASP A 159 6.97 -25.07 17.95
C ASP A 159 6.84 -26.59 17.69
N GLU A 160 5.92 -27.03 16.81
CA GLU A 160 5.82 -28.46 16.40
C GLU A 160 7.08 -28.97 15.68
N ALA A 161 7.70 -28.12 14.83
CA ALA A 161 8.94 -28.48 14.15
C ALA A 161 10.15 -28.60 15.11
N ALA A 162 10.17 -27.81 16.18
CA ALA A 162 11.19 -27.88 17.22
C ALA A 162 11.02 -29.12 18.12
N GLU A 163 9.78 -29.51 18.42
CA GLU A 163 9.47 -30.69 19.23
C GLU A 163 9.80 -31.99 18.48
N MET A 164 9.51 -32.07 17.17
CA MET A 164 9.91 -33.21 16.33
C MET A 164 11.43 -33.34 16.10
N ALA A 165 12.19 -32.26 16.29
CA ALA A 165 13.65 -32.26 16.16
C ALA A 165 14.38 -32.69 17.45
N ASP A 166 13.72 -32.65 18.60
CA ASP A 166 14.26 -33.09 19.89
C ASP A 166 14.01 -34.59 20.15
N ASP A 167 13.00 -35.18 19.47
CA ASP A 167 12.62 -36.60 19.61
C ASP A 167 13.40 -37.57 18.69
N ASN A 168 14.37 -37.08 17.89
CA ASN A 168 15.18 -37.89 16.96
C ASN A 168 16.69 -37.67 17.10
#